data_AF-A0A6L3MVT2-F1
#
_entry.id   AF-A0A6L3MVT2-F1
#
_cell.length_a   1.000
_cell.length_b   1.000
_cell.length_c   1.000
_cell.angle_alpha   90.00
_cell.angle_beta   90.00
_cell.angle_gamma   90.00
#
_symmetry.space_group_name_H-M   'P 1'
#
loop_
_entity.id
_entity.type
_entity.pdbx_description
1 polymer ?
#
loop_
_entity_poly.entity_id
_entity_poly.type
_entity_poly.pdbx_seq_one_letter_code
_entity_poly.pdbx_strand_id
1 'polypeptide(L)' 'MLDLFGEVIVTQDEIAAWVAALAPAYMATERSFARYVRLWDVAGKVRAAKLAGTFESTIAHAIDRRSHLSRRFGFHT' A
#
# COMPACT_ATOMS: atom_id res chain seq x y z
N MET A 1 7.89 12.08 -7.31
CA MET A 1 9.11 12.79 -6.84
C MET A 1 10.30 11.91 -7.18
N LEU A 2 11.22 12.43 -7.98
CA LEU A 2 12.46 11.74 -8.34
C LEU A 2 13.57 12.16 -7.37
N ASP A 3 14.57 11.31 -7.16
CA ASP A 3 15.78 11.65 -6.42
C ASP A 3 16.79 12.42 -7.30
N LEU A 4 17.97 12.71 -6.74
CA LEU A 4 19.05 13.43 -7.43
C LEU A 4 19.63 12.67 -8.64
N PHE A 5 19.27 11.39 -8.82
CA PHE A 5 19.72 10.52 -9.90
C PHE A 5 18.59 10.16 -10.88
N GLY A 6 17.41 10.77 -10.72
CA GLY A 6 16.25 10.50 -11.57
C GLY A 6 15.51 9.22 -11.22
N GLU A 7 15.80 8.58 -10.08
CA GLU A 7 15.05 7.43 -9.60
C GLU A 7 13.78 7.84 -8.87
N VAL A 8 12.74 7.02 -8.97
CA VAL A 8 11.53 7.22 -8.18
C VAL A 8 11.83 6.94 -6.71
N ILE A 9 11.73 7.97 -5.87
CA ILE A 9 11.81 7.85 -4.42
C ILE A 9 10.63 7.01 -3.96
N VAL A 10 10.88 6.02 -3.10
CA VAL A 10 9.84 5.28 -2.36
C VAL A 10 10.12 5.49 -0.89
N THR A 11 9.18 6.09 -0.16
CA THR A 11 9.35 6.37 1.27
C THR A 11 8.76 5.25 2.13
N GLN A 12 9.19 5.21 3.39
CA GLN A 12 8.63 4.29 4.38
C GLN A 12 7.13 4.53 4.60
N ASP A 13 6.69 5.80 4.59
CA ASP A 13 5.28 6.17 4.74
C ASP A 13 4.45 5.70 3.55
N GLU A 14 4.98 5.77 2.33
CA GLU A 14 4.32 5.25 1.13
C GLU A 14 4.17 3.72 1.16
N ILE A 15 5.19 3.02 1.66
CA ILE A 15 5.12 1.57 1.91
C ILE A 15 4.05 1.29 2.97
N ALA A 16 4.02 2.05 4.07
CA ALA A 16 3.04 1.88 5.13
C ALA A 16 1.60 2.13 4.63
N ALA A 17 1.39 3.21 3.86
CA ALA A 17 0.10 3.54 3.25
C ALA A 17 -0.37 2.43 2.30
N TRP A 18 0.53 1.90 1.47
CA TRP A 18 0.24 0.78 0.59
C TRP A 18 -0.21 -0.46 1.36
N VAL A 19 0.52 -0.86 2.40
CA VAL A 19 0.17 -2.06 3.19
C VAL A 19 -1.13 -1.86 3.97
N ALA A 20 -1.35 -0.68 4.58
CA ALA A 20 -2.59 -0.37 5.28
C ALA A 20 -3.82 -0.42 4.35
N ALA A 21 -3.67 0.00 3.10
CA ALA A 21 -4.75 -0.04 2.13
C ALA A 21 -4.98 -1.46 1.57
N LEU A 22 -3.95 -2.14 1.08
CA LEU A 22 -4.11 -3.39 0.34
C LEU A 22 -4.09 -4.64 1.22
N ALA A 23 -3.38 -4.60 2.35
CA ALA A 23 -3.12 -5.77 3.18
C ALA A 23 -3.10 -5.42 4.69
N PRO A 24 -4.19 -4.82 5.22
CA PRO A 24 -4.23 -4.27 6.58
C PRO A 24 -3.92 -5.29 7.68
N ALA A 25 -4.22 -6.58 7.43
CA ALA A 25 -3.93 -7.66 8.39
C ALA A 25 -2.43 -7.76 8.75
N TYR A 26 -1.53 -7.33 7.87
CA TYR A 26 -0.09 -7.38 8.13
C TYR A 26 0.43 -6.17 8.92
N MET A 27 -0.41 -5.16 9.18
CA MET A 27 -0.07 -4.01 10.03
C MET A 27 -0.09 -4.33 11.54
N ALA A 28 -0.49 -5.55 11.92
CA ALA A 28 -0.69 -5.92 13.33
C ALA A 28 0.58 -5.86 14.19
N THR A 29 1.75 -6.13 13.61
CA THR A 29 3.05 -6.05 14.31
C THR A 29 4.15 -5.64 13.34
N GLU A 30 5.19 -4.99 13.85
CA GLU A 30 6.36 -4.60 13.04
C GLU A 30 7.01 -5.81 12.35
N ARG A 31 7.14 -6.95 13.06
CA ARG A 31 7.69 -8.18 12.49
C ARG A 31 6.85 -8.70 11.31
N SER A 32 5.52 -8.69 11.43
CA SER A 32 4.61 -9.10 10.36
C SER A 32 4.71 -8.15 9.17
N PHE A 33 4.71 -6.84 9.44
CA PHE A 33 4.84 -5.80 8.43
C PHE A 33 6.15 -5.94 7.64
N ALA A 34 7.29 -5.99 8.34
CA ALA A 34 8.60 -6.11 7.72
C ALA A 34 8.74 -7.40 6.90
N ARG A 35 8.23 -8.53 7.42
CA ARG A 35 8.22 -9.80 6.70
C ARG A 35 7.36 -9.70 5.43
N TYR A 36 6.18 -9.09 5.50
CA TYR A 36 5.30 -8.92 4.35
C TYR A 36 5.93 -8.02 3.29
N VAL A 37 6.44 -6.84 3.69
CA VAL A 37 7.11 -5.88 2.80
C VAL A 37 8.25 -6.56 2.05
N ARG A 38 9.08 -7.34 2.75
CA ARG A 38 10.22 -8.04 2.14
C ARG A 38 9.79 -9.17 1.21
N LEU A 39 8.89 -10.06 1.64
CA LEU A 39 8.51 -11.24 0.85
C LEU A 39 7.72 -10.88 -0.41
N TRP A 40 6.98 -9.78 -0.39
CA TRP A 40 6.11 -9.36 -1.48
C TRP A 40 6.65 -8.17 -2.28
N ASP A 41 7.89 -7.77 -2.03
CA ASP A 41 8.57 -6.61 -2.63
C ASP A 41 7.65 -5.39 -2.76
N VAL A 42 7.14 -4.92 -1.62
CA VAL A 42 6.19 -3.80 -1.61
C VAL A 42 6.87 -2.53 -2.14
N ALA A 43 8.16 -2.32 -1.87
CA ALA A 43 8.90 -1.19 -2.40
C ALA A 43 8.94 -1.19 -3.94
N GLY A 44 9.19 -2.35 -4.57
CA GLY A 44 9.13 -2.49 -6.03
C GLY A 44 7.73 -2.20 -6.60
N LYS A 45 6.67 -2.64 -5.93
CA LYS A 45 5.28 -2.36 -6.32
C LYS A 45 4.93 -0.88 -6.23
N VAL A 46 5.32 -0.22 -5.14
CA VAL A 46 5.12 1.23 -4.98
C VAL A 46 5.89 1.99 -6.07
N ARG A 47 7.16 1.62 -6.32
CA ARG A 47 7.96 2.21 -7.41
C ARG A 47 7.24 2.09 -8.75
N ALA A 48 6.78 0.89 -9.10
CA ALA A 48 6.08 0.62 -10.36
C ALA A 48 4.77 1.42 -10.48
N ALA A 49 3.98 1.48 -9.41
CA ALA A 49 2.73 2.25 -9.39
C ALA A 49 2.97 3.76 -9.53
N LYS A 50 4.04 4.28 -8.93
CA LYS A 50 4.43 5.69 -9.07
C LYS A 50 4.92 6.01 -10.50
N LEU A 51 5.70 5.11 -11.12
CA LEU A 51 6.09 5.24 -12.53
C LEU A 51 4.88 5.21 -13.47
N ALA A 52 3.89 4.39 -13.16
CA ALA A 52 2.64 4.31 -13.93
C ALA A 52 1.64 5.45 -13.63
N GLY A 53 1.90 6.29 -12.62
CA GLY A 53 0.97 7.32 -12.17
C GLY A 53 -0.30 6.79 -11.49
N THR A 54 -0.31 5.53 -11.03
CA THR A 54 -1.49 4.85 -10.46
C THR A 54 -1.42 4.64 -8.96
N PHE A 55 -0.38 5.14 -8.28
CA PHE A 55 -0.17 4.92 -6.85
C PHE A 55 -1.38 5.36 -6.00
N GLU A 56 -1.81 6.61 -6.14
CA GLU A 56 -2.93 7.17 -5.36
C GLU A 56 -4.26 6.47 -5.67
N SER A 57 -4.56 6.23 -6.95
CA SER A 57 -5.81 5.56 -7.35
C SER A 57 -5.85 4.11 -6.86
N THR A 58 -4.73 3.41 -6.85
CA THR A 58 -4.63 2.04 -6.32
C THR A 58 -4.97 1.99 -4.84
N ILE A 59 -4.44 2.93 -4.04
CA ILE A 59 -4.77 3.04 -2.61
C ILE A 59 -6.25 3.37 -2.41
N ALA A 60 -6.76 4.38 -3.11
CA ALA A 60 -8.16 4.81 -3.00
C ALA A 60 -9.13 3.66 -3.36
N HIS A 61 -8.88 2.94 -4.46
CA HIS A 61 -9.70 1.80 -4.86
C HIS A 61 -9.66 0.65 -3.86
N ALA A 62 -8.50 0.37 -3.24
CA ALA A 62 -8.40 -0.68 -2.23
C ALA A 62 -9.23 -0.33 -0.98
N ILE A 63 -9.19 0.93 -0.55
CA ILE A 63 -10.00 1.45 0.57
C ILE A 63 -11.49 1.40 0.23
N ASP A 64 -11.91 1.94 -0.91
CA ASP A 64 -13.31 1.95 -1.33
C ASP A 64 -13.89 0.54 -1.44
N ARG A 65 -13.14 -0.38 -2.08
CA ARG A 65 -13.54 -1.79 -2.18
C ARG A 65 -13.78 -2.41 -0.81
N ARG A 66 -12.89 -2.17 0.16
CA ARG A 66 -13.03 -2.68 1.53
C ARG A 66 -14.26 -2.07 2.21
N SER A 67 -14.44 -0.76 2.13
CA SER A 67 -15.60 -0.05 2.68
C SER A 67 -16.93 -0.53 2.06
N HIS A 68 -16.94 -0.80 0.75
CA HIS A 68 -18.09 -1.37 0.07
C HIS A 68 -18.42 -2.78 0.58
N LEU A 69 -17.40 -3.64 0.76
CA LEU A 69 -17.60 -4.98 1.32
C LEU A 69 -18.11 -4.92 2.77
N SER A 70 -17.54 -4.06 3.61
CA SER A 70 -18.00 -3.88 4.99
C SER A 70 -19.48 -3.48 5.04
N ARG A 71 -19.89 -2.49 4.22
CA ARG A 71 -21.30 -2.08 4.10
C ARG A 71 -22.20 -3.20 3.61
N ARG A 72 -21.78 -3.92 2.57
CA ARG A 72 -22.57 -5.01 1.94
C ARG A 72 -22.84 -6.16 2.91
N PHE A 73 -21.87 -6.49 3.76
CA PHE A 73 -21.96 -7.63 4.68
C PHE A 73 -22.31 -7.23 6.12
N GLY A 74 -22.60 -5.94 6.38
CA GLY A 74 -22.97 -5.47 7.72
C GLY A 74 -21.84 -5.50 8.73
N PHE A 75 -20.57 -5.49 8.28
CA PHE A 75 -19.43 -5.33 9.19
C PHE A 75 -19.31 -3.86 9.57
N HIS A 76 -19.42 -3.57 10.87
CA HIS A 76 -19.10 -2.27 11.43
C HIS A 76 -17.62 -2.27 11.81
N THR A 77 -16.81 -1.46 11.12
CA THR A 77 -15.45 -1.10 11.55
C THR A 77 -15.49 0.04 12.55
#